data_AF-A0A2E3DU33-F1
#
_entry.id   AF-A0A2E3DU33-F1
#
_cell.length_a   1.000
_cell.length_b   1.000
_cell.length_c   1.000
_cell.angle_alpha   90.00
_cell.angle_beta   90.00
_cell.angle_gamma   90.00
#
_symmetry.space_group_name_H-M   'P 1'
#
loop_
_entity.id
_entity.type
_entity.pdbx_description
1 polymer ?
#
loop_
_entity_poly.entity_id
_entity_poly.type
_entity_poly.pdbx_seq_one_letter_code
_entity_poly.pdbx_strand_id
1 'polypeptide(L)'
;MINLQIRGFHASIKVNSLIANEKELLVDNIRSTKRTLAEVLLNTNEYSFKNIDNHSLPIITDNSELIATSFSKKNYYDEGFSFFREKIHKLADKASSLKNKIKLNNYGLITYTTFYGCTFESEIEKVNYRSFDINNVGIETIKFPLIKQKFIKNIFFNNTKLTNLNRSKSQPVKFKSILYKVTNNKIPLDKNSKSSIENKIIIYSEKNIKNEN
;
A
#
# COMPACT_ATOMS: atom_id res chain seq x y z
N MET A 1 -18.50 -5.41 21.50
CA MET A 1 -17.47 -5.78 20.50
C MET A 1 -16.88 -4.49 19.99
N ILE A 2 -15.58 -4.42 19.75
CA ILE A 2 -14.97 -3.25 19.13
C ILE A 2 -14.66 -3.57 17.68
N ASN A 3 -15.11 -2.72 16.76
CA ASN A 3 -14.67 -2.70 15.38
C ASN A 3 -13.57 -1.65 15.26
N LEU A 4 -12.43 -2.05 14.70
CA LEU A 4 -11.27 -1.20 14.50
C LEU A 4 -11.09 -0.96 13.00
N GLN A 5 -11.11 0.30 12.59
CA GLN A 5 -10.98 0.70 11.19
C GLN A 5 -9.76 1.59 11.01
N ILE A 6 -9.06 1.42 9.88
CA ILE A 6 -8.17 2.45 9.35
C ILE A 6 -8.84 3.10 8.15
N ARG A 7 -8.99 4.42 8.20
CA ARG A 7 -9.46 5.23 7.08
C ARG A 7 -8.33 6.06 6.52
N GLY A 8 -8.34 6.27 5.20
CA GLY A 8 -7.32 7.03 4.49
C GLY A 8 -6.97 6.40 3.16
N PHE A 9 -5.70 6.44 2.80
CA PHE A 9 -5.22 5.90 1.54
C PHE A 9 -4.68 4.47 1.68
N HIS A 10 -4.94 3.61 0.71
CA HIS A 10 -4.29 2.30 0.55
C HIS A 10 -3.58 2.24 -0.80
N ALA A 11 -2.51 1.44 -0.89
CA ALA A 11 -1.84 1.17 -2.16
C ALA A 11 -1.87 -0.31 -2.50
N SER A 12 -2.19 -0.60 -3.77
CA SER A 12 -1.79 -1.84 -4.42
C SER A 12 -0.47 -1.59 -5.16
N ILE A 13 0.55 -2.36 -4.82
CA ILE A 13 1.92 -2.23 -5.32
C ILE A 13 2.32 -3.53 -5.98
N LYS A 14 2.68 -3.49 -7.26
CA LYS A 14 3.19 -4.65 -7.99
C LYS A 14 4.60 -4.36 -8.50
N VAL A 15 5.49 -5.31 -8.32
CA VAL A 15 6.89 -5.22 -8.76
C VAL A 15 7.13 -6.30 -9.80
N ASN A 16 7.46 -5.87 -11.01
CA ASN A 16 7.71 -6.74 -12.16
C ASN A 16 9.19 -6.71 -12.56
N SER A 17 9.72 -7.87 -12.96
CA SER A 17 11.03 -8.01 -13.59
C SER A 17 10.85 -7.91 -15.10
N LEU A 18 11.66 -7.08 -15.75
CA LEU A 18 11.63 -6.93 -17.21
C LEU A 18 12.97 -7.35 -17.83
N ILE A 19 12.91 -8.07 -18.95
CA ILE A 19 14.04 -8.21 -19.87
C ILE A 19 14.13 -6.99 -20.81
N ALA A 20 15.24 -6.87 -21.55
CA ALA A 20 15.47 -5.72 -22.42
C ALA A 20 14.37 -5.53 -23.48
N ASN A 21 13.92 -6.62 -24.10
CA ASN A 21 12.88 -6.57 -25.15
C ASN A 21 11.53 -6.09 -24.60
N GLU A 22 11.13 -6.54 -23.40
CA GLU A 22 9.90 -6.07 -22.73
C GLU A 22 9.97 -4.58 -22.41
N LYS A 23 11.16 -4.09 -22.01
CA LYS A 23 11.38 -2.67 -21.78
C LYS A 23 11.26 -1.87 -23.07
N GLU A 24 11.89 -2.31 -24.17
CA GLU A 24 11.79 -1.58 -25.46
C GLU A 24 10.35 -1.56 -25.97
N LEU A 25 9.62 -2.67 -25.84
CA LEU A 25 8.21 -2.75 -26.21
C LEU A 25 7.35 -1.70 -25.48
N LEU A 26 7.61 -1.43 -24.19
CA LEU A 26 6.95 -0.32 -23.46
C LEU A 26 7.34 1.05 -24.01
N VAL A 27 8.63 1.27 -24.27
CA VAL A 27 9.15 2.57 -24.77
C VAL A 27 8.61 2.86 -26.17
N ASP A 28 8.54 1.86 -27.04
CA ASP A 28 8.03 1.99 -28.40
C ASP A 28 6.52 2.22 -28.39
N ASN A 29 5.76 1.56 -27.51
CA ASN A 29 4.32 1.82 -27.36
C ASN A 29 4.06 3.25 -26.88
N ILE A 30 4.82 3.75 -25.90
CA ILE A 30 4.77 5.17 -25.49
C ILE A 30 5.05 6.09 -26.68
N ARG A 31 6.08 5.78 -27.49
CA ARG A 31 6.47 6.59 -28.65
C ARG A 31 5.40 6.60 -29.75
N SER A 32 4.77 5.46 -30.03
CA SER A 32 3.78 5.30 -31.08
C SER A 32 2.43 5.89 -30.69
N THR A 33 1.97 5.62 -29.47
CA THR A 33 0.65 6.09 -28.98
C THR A 33 0.68 7.51 -28.46
N LYS A 34 1.86 8.08 -28.20
CA LYS A 34 2.05 9.39 -27.55
C LYS A 34 1.39 9.49 -26.16
N ARG A 35 1.15 8.34 -25.52
CA ARG A 35 0.58 8.23 -24.17
C ARG A 35 1.68 8.07 -23.13
N THR A 36 1.41 8.48 -21.90
CA THR A 36 2.35 8.23 -20.79
C THR A 36 2.41 6.74 -20.44
N LEU A 37 3.48 6.29 -19.77
CA LEU A 37 3.58 4.90 -19.32
C LEU A 37 2.39 4.49 -18.43
N ALA A 38 1.91 5.39 -17.56
CA ALA A 38 0.75 5.19 -16.71
C ALA A 38 -0.52 4.91 -17.53
N GLU A 39 -0.70 5.64 -18.64
CA GLU A 39 -1.85 5.47 -19.53
C GLU A 39 -1.77 4.19 -20.34
N VAL A 40 -0.58 3.89 -20.87
CA VAL A 40 -0.32 2.63 -21.58
C VAL A 40 -0.67 1.45 -20.67
N LEU A 41 -0.15 1.43 -19.44
CA LEU A 41 -0.38 0.33 -18.50
C LEU A 41 -1.82 0.23 -17.96
N LEU A 42 -2.56 1.34 -17.88
CA LEU A 42 -3.97 1.32 -17.45
C LEU A 42 -4.93 0.84 -18.56
N ASN A 43 -4.62 1.17 -19.81
CA ASN A 43 -5.55 0.97 -20.93
C ASN A 43 -5.40 -0.40 -21.62
N THR A 44 -4.35 -1.16 -21.31
CA THR A 44 -4.05 -2.42 -22.02
C THR A 44 -3.91 -3.58 -21.05
N ASN A 45 -4.69 -4.64 -21.25
CA ASN A 45 -4.47 -5.95 -20.61
C ASN A 45 -3.32 -6.75 -21.24
N GLU A 46 -2.59 -6.16 -22.19
CA GLU A 46 -1.65 -6.85 -23.08
C GLU A 46 -0.30 -7.17 -22.45
N TYR A 47 0.00 -6.60 -21.27
CA TYR A 47 1.30 -6.78 -20.63
C TYR A 47 1.25 -7.81 -19.51
N SER A 48 1.84 -8.98 -19.76
CA SER A 48 2.07 -10.02 -18.75
C SER A 48 3.55 -10.12 -18.39
N PHE A 49 4.04 -9.15 -17.60
CA PHE A 49 5.42 -9.20 -17.10
C PHE A 49 5.55 -10.15 -15.91
N LYS A 50 6.74 -10.75 -15.74
CA LYS A 50 7.05 -11.59 -14.59
C LYS A 50 6.85 -10.81 -13.29
N ASN A 51 5.80 -11.16 -12.54
CA ASN A 51 5.54 -10.60 -11.22
C ASN A 51 6.52 -11.19 -10.22
N ILE A 52 7.19 -10.33 -9.45
CA ILE A 52 8.11 -10.76 -8.40
C ILE A 52 7.53 -10.51 -7.02
N ASP A 53 6.74 -9.45 -6.87
CA ASP A 53 6.19 -9.09 -5.58
C ASP A 53 4.89 -8.30 -5.73
N ASN A 54 3.96 -8.51 -4.80
CA ASN A 54 2.66 -7.86 -4.80
C ASN A 54 2.20 -7.57 -3.37
N HIS A 55 1.84 -6.32 -3.11
CA HIS A 55 1.40 -5.85 -1.80
C HIS A 55 0.12 -5.04 -1.92
N SER A 56 -0.78 -5.20 -0.96
CA SER A 56 -1.93 -4.31 -0.77
C SER A 56 -1.92 -3.84 0.68
N LEU A 57 -1.56 -2.58 0.91
CA LEU A 57 -1.25 -2.07 2.24
C LEU A 57 -1.79 -0.65 2.46
N PRO A 58 -2.33 -0.33 3.65
CA PRO A 58 -2.65 1.04 4.03
C PRO A 58 -1.40 1.93 4.00
N ILE A 59 -1.58 3.17 3.55
CA ILE A 59 -0.54 4.20 3.52
C ILE A 59 -0.66 5.05 4.79
N ILE A 60 0.48 5.32 5.43
CA ILE A 60 0.55 6.29 6.51
C ILE A 60 0.68 7.69 5.91
N THR A 61 -0.37 8.48 6.07
CA THR A 61 -0.44 9.89 5.68
C THR A 61 -0.94 10.72 6.86
N ASP A 62 -0.86 12.04 6.76
CA ASP A 62 -1.41 12.95 7.78
C ASP A 62 -2.94 12.83 7.91
N ASN A 63 -3.59 12.33 6.86
CA ASN A 63 -5.04 12.10 6.82
C ASN A 63 -5.44 10.68 7.25
N SER A 64 -4.48 9.77 7.49
CA SER A 64 -4.80 8.39 7.88
C SER A 64 -5.23 8.34 9.35
N GLU A 65 -6.38 7.74 9.61
CA GLU A 65 -7.02 7.70 10.93
C GLU A 65 -7.29 6.27 11.38
N LEU A 66 -7.04 6.00 12.67
CA LEU A 66 -7.56 4.84 13.38
C LEU A 66 -8.88 5.24 14.03
N ILE A 67 -9.92 4.43 13.84
CA ILE A 67 -11.23 4.63 14.46
C ILE A 67 -11.61 3.35 15.20
N ALA A 68 -12.01 3.47 16.46
CA ALA A 68 -12.61 2.37 17.21
C ALA A 68 -14.09 2.66 17.46
N THR A 69 -14.94 1.71 17.04
CA THR A 69 -16.39 1.79 17.16
C THR A 69 -16.88 0.61 17.97
N SER A 70 -17.66 0.87 19.01
CA SER A 70 -18.31 -0.16 19.80
C SER A 70 -19.64 -0.54 19.19
N PHE A 71 -19.84 -1.84 18.98
CA PHE A 71 -21.11 -2.42 18.59
C PHE A 71 -21.63 -3.32 19.70
N SER A 72 -22.93 -3.20 19.96
CA SER A 72 -23.74 -4.08 20.79
C SER A 72 -24.04 -5.35 20.00
N LYS A 73 -23.57 -6.50 20.52
CA LYS A 73 -23.90 -7.81 19.92
C LYS A 73 -25.40 -8.15 19.97
N LYS A 74 -26.22 -7.37 20.69
CA LYS A 74 -27.66 -7.62 20.90
C LYS A 74 -28.59 -6.86 19.96
N ASN A 75 -28.08 -5.91 19.17
CA ASN A 75 -28.91 -5.10 18.28
C ASN A 75 -28.39 -5.21 16.83
N TYR A 76 -29.21 -5.81 15.97
CA TYR A 76 -28.90 -6.00 14.55
C TYR A 76 -28.82 -4.67 13.77
N TYR A 77 -29.51 -3.64 14.26
CA TYR A 77 -29.50 -2.28 13.70
C TYR A 77 -28.60 -1.32 14.47
N ASP A 78 -27.67 -1.84 15.26
CA ASP A 78 -26.74 -0.97 15.97
C ASP A 78 -25.85 -0.23 14.96
N GLU A 79 -26.03 1.09 14.89
CA GLU A 79 -25.19 1.97 14.08
C GLU A 79 -23.75 2.05 14.63
N GLY A 80 -23.55 1.59 15.87
CA GLY A 80 -22.28 1.61 16.57
C GLY A 80 -21.94 3.00 17.12
N PHE A 81 -21.19 3.01 18.21
CA PHE A 81 -20.71 4.24 18.85
C PHE A 81 -19.20 4.37 18.68
N SER A 82 -18.75 5.31 17.85
CA SER A 82 -17.33 5.65 17.72
C SER A 82 -16.87 6.45 18.93
N PHE A 83 -15.97 5.87 19.73
CA PHE A 83 -15.49 6.47 20.99
C PHE A 83 -14.00 6.82 20.94
N PHE A 84 -13.28 6.36 19.92
CA PHE A 84 -11.87 6.68 19.72
C PHE A 84 -11.59 7.01 18.25
N ARG A 85 -10.85 8.10 18.03
CA ARG A 85 -10.30 8.48 16.72
C ARG A 85 -8.96 9.16 16.92
N GLU A 86 -7.93 8.71 16.20
CA GLU A 86 -6.60 9.33 16.26
C GLU A 86 -5.85 9.18 14.92
N LYS A 87 -4.93 10.10 14.65
CA LYS A 87 -4.07 10.02 13.47
C LYS A 87 -3.06 8.88 13.60
N ILE A 88 -2.98 8.04 12.57
CA ILE A 88 -2.10 6.85 12.57
C ILE A 88 -0.63 7.21 12.78
N HIS A 89 -0.17 8.35 12.23
CA HIS A 89 1.24 8.74 12.34
C HIS A 89 1.68 9.01 13.80
N LYS A 90 0.74 9.24 14.73
CA LYS A 90 1.03 9.37 16.16
C LYS A 90 1.11 8.02 16.90
N LEU A 91 0.52 6.97 16.33
CA LEU A 91 0.44 5.63 16.89
C LEU A 91 1.49 4.67 16.30
N ALA A 92 2.03 5.02 15.15
CA ALA A 92 2.93 4.14 14.40
C ALA A 92 4.32 4.07 15.06
N ASP A 93 4.70 2.86 15.49
CA ASP A 93 6.03 2.55 16.01
C ASP A 93 7.11 2.56 14.92
N LYS A 94 8.38 2.51 15.35
CA LYS A 94 9.56 2.47 14.47
C LYS A 94 9.41 1.37 13.40
N ALA A 95 9.59 1.76 12.13
CA ALA A 95 9.38 0.91 10.97
C ALA A 95 10.21 -0.38 11.00
N SER A 96 9.60 -1.50 10.63
CA SER A 96 10.30 -2.74 10.35
C SER A 96 10.74 -2.76 8.88
N SER A 97 12.01 -3.10 8.68
CA SER A 97 12.59 -3.25 7.36
C SER A 97 12.28 -4.64 6.78
N LEU A 98 11.79 -4.71 5.54
CA LEU A 98 11.81 -5.97 4.80
C LEU A 98 13.26 -6.32 4.48
N LYS A 99 13.78 -7.41 5.06
CA LYS A 99 15.11 -7.96 4.76
C LYS A 99 15.18 -8.73 3.44
N ASN A 100 14.14 -8.67 2.62
CA ASN A 100 14.10 -9.44 1.39
C ASN A 100 14.92 -8.72 0.31
N LYS A 101 15.83 -9.46 -0.32
CA LYS A 101 16.53 -9.03 -1.53
C LYS A 101 15.73 -9.55 -2.71
N ILE A 102 15.17 -8.65 -3.51
CA ILE A 102 14.50 -9.05 -4.74
C ILE A 102 15.56 -9.25 -5.83
N LYS A 103 15.60 -10.44 -6.44
CA LYS A 103 16.41 -10.70 -7.64
C LYS A 103 15.62 -10.24 -8.86
N LEU A 104 16.04 -9.11 -9.42
CA LEU A 104 15.52 -8.59 -10.68
C LEU A 104 16.45 -8.97 -11.82
N ASN A 105 15.91 -8.97 -13.03
CA ASN A 105 16.69 -8.94 -14.26
C ASN A 105 17.30 -7.52 -14.44
N ASN A 106 17.56 -7.11 -15.68
CA ASN A 106 18.20 -5.83 -16.01
C ASN A 106 17.29 -4.61 -15.76
N TYR A 107 15.97 -4.80 -15.75
CA TYR A 107 14.99 -3.74 -15.60
C TYR A 107 13.89 -4.14 -14.61
N GLY A 108 13.32 -3.15 -13.93
CA GLY A 108 12.17 -3.32 -13.07
C GLY A 108 11.07 -2.33 -13.41
N LEU A 109 9.83 -2.77 -13.22
CA LEU A 109 8.63 -1.94 -13.32
C LEU A 109 7.88 -2.02 -12.00
N ILE A 110 7.63 -0.87 -11.38
CA ILE A 110 6.71 -0.75 -10.25
C ILE A 110 5.43 -0.12 -10.76
N THR A 111 4.30 -0.79 -10.53
CA THR A 111 2.98 -0.17 -10.65
C THR A 111 2.39 0.02 -9.26
N TYR A 112 1.73 1.15 -9.08
CA TYR A 112 1.27 1.63 -7.79
C TYR A 112 -0.10 2.29 -7.96
N THR A 113 -1.16 1.61 -7.53
CA THR A 113 -2.52 2.15 -7.53
C THR A 113 -2.88 2.60 -6.13
N THR A 114 -3.15 3.89 -5.97
CA THR A 114 -3.65 4.49 -4.74
C THR A 114 -5.17 4.46 -4.74
N PHE A 115 -5.75 4.12 -3.60
CA PHE A 115 -7.17 4.16 -3.33
C PHE A 115 -7.43 4.97 -2.06
N TYR A 116 -8.65 5.47 -1.89
CA TYR A 116 -9.08 6.19 -0.70
C TYR A 116 -10.36 5.58 -0.13
N GLY A 117 -10.45 5.46 1.19
CA GLY A 117 -11.64 4.95 1.89
C GLY A 117 -11.31 4.27 3.21
N CYS A 118 -12.09 3.23 3.55
CA CYS A 118 -11.71 2.29 4.59
C CYS A 118 -10.65 1.36 4.01
N THR A 119 -9.48 1.25 4.67
CA THR A 119 -8.32 0.52 4.15
C THR A 119 -7.99 -0.73 4.97
N PHE A 120 -8.52 -0.79 6.18
CA PHE A 120 -8.42 -1.94 7.07
C PHE A 120 -9.63 -1.95 7.99
N GLU A 121 -10.17 -3.13 8.25
CA GLU A 121 -11.26 -3.32 9.20
C GLU A 121 -11.10 -4.64 9.94
N SER A 122 -11.23 -4.62 11.26
CA SER A 122 -11.15 -5.82 12.09
C SER A 122 -12.11 -5.75 13.28
N GLU A 123 -12.44 -6.90 13.84
CA GLU A 123 -13.29 -7.02 15.03
C GLU A 123 -12.46 -7.57 16.19
N ILE A 124 -12.55 -6.90 17.33
CA ILE A 124 -11.95 -7.29 18.60
C ILE A 124 -13.08 -7.80 19.49
N GLU A 125 -13.10 -9.11 19.66
CA GLU A 125 -14.07 -9.78 20.53
C GLU A 125 -13.74 -9.59 22.01
N LYS A 126 -14.75 -9.76 22.87
CA LYS A 126 -14.64 -9.73 24.34
C LYS A 126 -14.08 -8.41 24.93
N VAL A 127 -13.90 -7.39 24.11
CA VAL A 127 -13.57 -6.02 24.50
C VAL A 127 -14.79 -5.13 24.29
N ASN A 128 -15.03 -4.22 25.24
CA ASN A 128 -16.02 -3.16 25.13
C ASN A 128 -15.34 -1.79 25.21
N TYR A 129 -16.10 -0.71 24.94
CA TYR A 129 -15.52 0.64 24.88
C TYR A 129 -14.90 1.11 26.20
N ARG A 130 -15.37 0.61 27.36
CA ARG A 130 -14.83 0.98 28.68
C ARG A 130 -13.50 0.30 28.97
N SER A 131 -13.28 -0.88 28.40
CA SER A 131 -12.06 -1.67 28.59
C SER A 131 -11.08 -1.54 27.43
N PHE A 132 -11.37 -0.70 26.44
CA PHE A 132 -10.47 -0.46 25.32
C PHE A 132 -9.36 0.49 25.77
N ASP A 133 -8.11 0.10 25.50
CA ASP A 133 -6.94 0.94 25.71
C ASP A 133 -6.14 0.98 24.41
N ILE A 134 -5.82 2.19 23.96
CA ILE A 134 -5.03 2.43 22.75
C ILE A 134 -3.59 1.91 22.89
N ASN A 135 -3.05 1.86 24.11
CA ASN A 135 -1.71 1.34 24.36
C ASN A 135 -1.57 -0.15 24.01
N ASN A 136 -2.69 -0.86 23.91
CA ASN A 136 -2.73 -2.25 23.47
C ASN A 136 -2.68 -2.40 21.95
N VAL A 137 -2.80 -1.31 21.18
CA VAL A 137 -2.73 -1.31 19.73
C VAL A 137 -1.29 -1.10 19.27
N GLY A 138 -0.75 -2.07 18.53
CA GLY A 138 0.56 -1.97 17.89
C GLY A 138 0.45 -1.84 16.37
N ILE A 139 1.30 -1.03 15.75
CA ILE A 139 1.35 -0.88 14.28
C ILE A 139 2.77 -1.15 13.78
N GLU A 140 2.94 -2.23 13.03
CA GLU A 140 4.18 -2.51 12.31
C GLU A 140 4.13 -1.84 10.94
N THR A 141 5.16 -1.06 10.61
CA THR A 141 5.23 -0.31 9.36
C THR A 141 6.36 -0.81 8.45
N ILE A 142 6.22 -0.56 7.15
CA ILE A 142 7.11 -1.05 6.09
C ILE A 142 7.34 0.05 5.06
N LYS A 143 8.48 -0.01 4.35
CA LYS A 143 8.83 0.89 3.24
C LYS A 143 9.18 0.07 2.00
N PHE A 144 8.97 0.66 0.84
CA PHE A 144 9.35 0.06 -0.44
C PHE A 144 10.43 0.89 -1.14
N PRO A 145 11.41 0.27 -1.81
CA PRO A 145 12.36 0.96 -2.66
C PRO A 145 11.66 1.83 -3.70
N LEU A 146 12.22 3.01 -3.98
CA LEU A 146 11.70 3.98 -4.95
C LEU A 146 10.33 4.58 -4.62
N ILE A 147 9.68 4.15 -3.54
CA ILE A 147 8.41 4.69 -3.04
C ILE A 147 8.68 5.39 -1.71
N LYS A 148 8.39 6.70 -1.64
CA LYS A 148 8.72 7.52 -0.46
C LYS A 148 7.81 7.25 0.74
N GLN A 149 6.60 6.74 0.49
CA GLN A 149 5.56 6.53 1.50
C GLN A 149 5.93 5.41 2.48
N LYS A 150 5.43 5.52 3.72
CA LYS A 150 5.40 4.43 4.70
C LYS A 150 4.05 3.72 4.62
N PHE A 151 4.06 2.42 4.83
CA PHE A 151 2.87 1.58 4.79
C PHE A 151 2.69 0.83 6.10
N ILE A 152 1.45 0.46 6.41
CA ILE A 152 1.12 -0.40 7.54
C ILE A 152 1.20 -1.85 7.06
N LYS A 153 2.08 -2.63 7.67
CA LYS A 153 2.26 -4.06 7.36
C LYS A 153 1.35 -4.93 8.19
N ASN A 154 1.33 -4.69 9.50
CA ASN A 154 0.52 -5.45 10.46
C ASN A 154 -0.02 -4.51 11.54
N ILE A 155 -1.19 -4.85 12.06
CA ILE A 155 -1.83 -4.20 13.19
C ILE A 155 -2.07 -5.27 14.25
N PHE A 156 -1.82 -4.93 15.50
CA PHE A 156 -1.92 -5.83 16.64
C PHE A 156 -2.85 -5.23 17.69
N PHE A 157 -3.53 -6.09 18.43
CA PHE A 157 -4.20 -5.74 19.68
C PHE A 157 -3.78 -6.75 20.74
N ASN A 158 -3.25 -6.31 21.89
CA ASN A 158 -2.67 -7.19 22.92
C ASN A 158 -1.69 -8.21 22.32
N ASN A 159 -0.75 -7.73 21.49
CA ASN A 159 0.24 -8.55 20.76
C ASN A 159 -0.34 -9.60 19.79
N THR A 160 -1.66 -9.63 19.61
CA THR A 160 -2.33 -10.53 18.66
C THR A 160 -2.54 -9.79 17.35
N LYS A 161 -2.02 -10.35 16.25
CA LYS A 161 -2.20 -9.77 14.92
C LYS A 161 -3.68 -9.77 14.56
N LEU A 162 -4.20 -8.60 14.18
CA LEU A 162 -5.55 -8.44 13.69
C LEU A 162 -5.64 -8.85 12.22
N THR A 163 -6.73 -9.53 11.89
CA THR A 163 -7.04 -9.94 10.51
C THR A 163 -7.94 -8.89 9.87
N ASN A 164 -7.58 -8.48 8.65
CA ASN A 164 -8.44 -7.62 7.86
C ASN A 164 -9.66 -8.42 7.37
N LEU A 165 -10.86 -7.95 7.68
CA LEU A 165 -12.12 -8.56 7.27
C LEU A 165 -12.45 -8.32 5.80
N ASN A 166 -11.70 -7.43 5.12
CA ASN A 166 -11.87 -7.09 3.69
C ASN A 166 -13.30 -6.62 3.33
N ARG A 167 -14.08 -6.16 4.31
CA ARG A 167 -15.35 -5.44 4.12
C ARG A 167 -15.13 -3.96 3.76
N SER A 168 -13.88 -3.53 3.88
CA SER A 168 -13.40 -2.19 3.61
C SER A 168 -13.71 -1.76 2.17
N LYS A 169 -14.48 -0.67 2.04
CA LYS A 169 -14.76 -0.03 0.75
C LYS A 169 -13.73 1.08 0.50
N SER A 170 -13.01 0.98 -0.61
CA SER A 170 -12.11 2.03 -1.09
C SER A 170 -12.22 2.19 -2.60
N GLN A 171 -12.01 3.40 -3.10
CA GLN A 171 -12.09 3.72 -4.52
C GLN A 171 -10.71 4.08 -5.06
N PRO A 172 -10.35 3.66 -6.28
CA PRO A 172 -9.10 4.04 -6.90
C PRO A 172 -9.09 5.56 -7.17
N VAL A 173 -7.96 6.21 -6.92
CA VAL A 173 -7.83 7.67 -7.10
C VAL A 173 -6.64 8.05 -7.97
N LYS A 174 -5.57 7.25 -7.95
CA LYS A 174 -4.34 7.56 -8.68
C LYS A 174 -3.59 6.31 -9.06
N PHE A 175 -3.04 6.28 -10.27
CA PHE A 175 -2.12 5.27 -10.73
C PHE A 175 -0.74 5.90 -10.93
N LYS A 176 0.31 5.18 -10.56
CA LYS A 176 1.70 5.55 -10.83
C LYS A 176 2.45 4.37 -11.41
N SER A 177 3.39 4.66 -12.28
CA SER A 177 4.31 3.67 -12.84
C SER A 177 5.74 4.20 -12.84
N ILE A 178 6.67 3.32 -12.47
CA ILE A 178 8.10 3.61 -12.40
C ILE A 178 8.85 2.50 -13.13
N LEU A 179 9.41 2.84 -14.28
CA LEU A 179 10.33 1.98 -15.02
C LEU A 179 11.76 2.39 -14.68
N TYR A 180 12.59 1.44 -14.26
CA TYR A 180 13.97 1.72 -13.85
C TYR A 180 14.94 0.64 -14.31
N LYS A 181 16.20 1.03 -14.50
CA LYS A 181 17.31 0.10 -14.75
C LYS A 181 17.87 -0.39 -13.42
N VAL A 182 18.08 -1.69 -13.33
CA VAL A 182 18.70 -2.34 -12.18
C VAL A 182 20.21 -2.27 -12.37
N THR A 183 20.91 -1.52 -11.51
CA THR A 183 22.38 -1.44 -11.54
C THR A 183 23.03 -2.49 -10.65
N ASN A 184 22.26 -3.10 -9.74
CA ASN A 184 22.68 -4.20 -8.88
C ASN A 184 21.57 -5.25 -8.82
N ASN A 185 21.85 -6.51 -9.17
CA ASN A 185 20.87 -7.62 -9.29
C ASN A 185 20.15 -8.00 -7.97
N LYS A 186 20.34 -7.22 -6.91
CA LYS A 186 19.68 -7.37 -5.61
C LYS A 186 19.24 -5.98 -5.15
N ILE A 187 17.93 -5.75 -5.11
CA ILE A 187 17.37 -4.57 -4.46
C ILE A 187 17.06 -4.93 -3.01
N PRO A 188 17.74 -4.32 -2.02
CA PRO A 188 17.26 -4.40 -0.65
C PRO A 188 15.98 -3.58 -0.54
N LEU A 189 14.92 -4.17 0.04
CA LEU A 189 13.67 -3.49 0.41
C LEU A 189 13.82 -2.49 1.58
N ASP A 190 15.06 -2.16 1.92
CA ASP A 190 15.41 -1.32 3.04
C ASP A 190 16.60 -0.46 2.67
N LYS A 191 16.65 0.77 3.21
CA LYS A 191 17.89 1.45 3.61
C LYS A 191 17.61 2.84 4.19
N ASN A 192 17.79 2.92 5.51
CA ASN A 192 18.37 4.10 6.15
C ASN A 192 19.88 4.24 5.87
N SER A 193 20.49 3.41 5.00
CA SER A 193 21.88 3.61 4.60
C SER A 193 21.96 4.50 3.36
N LYS A 194 22.81 5.51 3.43
CA LYS A 194 23.30 6.36 2.34
C LYS A 194 23.96 5.60 1.17
N SER A 195 23.77 4.28 1.03
CA SER A 195 24.11 3.61 -0.22
C SER A 195 22.90 3.75 -1.13
N SER A 196 22.92 4.84 -1.89
CA SER A 196 22.22 5.00 -3.15
C SER A 196 22.10 3.66 -3.84
N ILE A 197 20.91 3.08 -3.83
CA ILE A 197 20.55 2.20 -4.93
C ILE A 197 20.54 3.14 -6.13
N GLU A 198 21.62 3.18 -6.91
CA GLU A 198 21.71 3.93 -8.17
C GLU A 198 20.84 3.27 -9.25
N ASN A 199 19.59 2.94 -8.92
CA ASN A 199 18.62 2.56 -9.92
C ASN A 199 18.28 3.82 -10.69
N LYS A 200 18.72 3.88 -11.94
CA LYS A 200 18.37 4.98 -12.83
C LYS A 200 16.90 4.83 -13.21
N ILE A 201 16.05 5.71 -12.69
CA ILE A 201 14.68 5.86 -13.17
C ILE A 201 14.77 6.22 -14.66
N ILE A 202 14.15 5.40 -15.49
CA ILE A 202 14.06 5.61 -16.94
C ILE A 202 12.81 6.45 -17.22
N ILE A 203 11.67 6.03 -16.66
CA ILE A 203 10.38 6.70 -16.84
C ILE A 203 9.65 6.71 -15.49
N TYR A 204 9.15 7.88 -15.11
CA TYR A 204 8.15 8.06 -14.07
C TYR A 204 6.91 8.64 -14.71
N SER A 205 5.74 8.10 -14.40
CA SER A 205 4.48 8.72 -14.81
C SER A 205 3.37 8.43 -13.83
N GLU A 206 2.38 9.32 -13.82
CA GLU A 206 1.22 9.21 -12.95
C GLU A 206 -0.04 9.71 -13.65
N LYS A 207 -1.18 9.13 -13.28
CA LYS A 207 -2.49 9.50 -13.78
C LYS A 207 -3.51 9.47 -12.66
N ASN A 208 -4.29 10.54 -12.51
CA ASN A 208 -5.46 10.51 -11.64
C ASN A 208 -6.53 9.63 -12.30
N ILE A 209 -7.14 8.75 -11.51
CA ILE A 209 -8.23 7.91 -11.95
C ILE A 209 -9.49 8.73 -11.69
N LYS A 210 -10.15 9.19 -12.76
CA LYS A 210 -11.46 9.83 -12.64
C LYS A 210 -12.49 8.71 -12.44
N ASN A 211 -13.28 8.81 -11.38
CA ASN A 211 -14.51 8.03 -11.29
C ASN A 211 -15.51 8.76 -12.19
N GLU A 212 -15.88 8.13 -13.30
CA GLU A 212 -17.08 8.53 -14.03
C GLU A 212 -18.25 8.20 -13.11
N ASN A 213 -18.93 9.23 -12.60
CA ASN A 213 -20.19 9.11 -11.88
C ASN A 213 -21.33 9.05 -12.90
#